data_AF-A0AA41DKC5-F1
#
_entry.id   AF-A0AA41DKC5-F1
#
_cell.length_a   1.000
_cell.length_b   1.000
_cell.length_c   1.000
_cell.angle_alpha   90.00
_cell.angle_beta   90.00
_cell.angle_gamma   90.00
#
_symmetry.space_group_name_H-M   'P 1'
#
loop_
_entity.id
_entity.type
_entity.pdbx_description
1 polymer ?
#
loop_
_entity_poly.entity_id
_entity_poly.type
_entity_poly.pdbx_seq_one_letter_code
_entity_poly.pdbx_strand_id
1 'polypeptide(L)'
;MNDTLNNYFIELGIPTVVFLDIPLSRFTFENALLAKPILASANISHAILFSSEFHMQRAHYIFNHVLPTLNLTLVSTKAPLPGIKLSQLYGH
;
A
#
# COMPACT_ATOMS: atom_id res chain seq x y z
N MET A 1 11.23 1.77 -11.32
CA MET A 1 10.27 2.81 -11.77
C MET A 1 9.48 3.36 -10.58
N ASN A 2 10.13 3.61 -9.43
CA ASN A 2 9.48 4.09 -8.19
C ASN A 2 10.19 5.32 -7.57
N ASP A 3 11.23 5.85 -8.22
CA ASP A 3 11.99 6.99 -7.69
C ASP A 3 11.15 8.28 -7.62
N THR A 4 10.14 8.42 -8.49
CA THR A 4 9.34 9.65 -8.61
C THR A 4 8.53 9.97 -7.35
N LEU A 5 7.96 8.96 -6.67
CA LEU A 5 7.12 9.20 -5.47
C LEU A 5 7.99 9.52 -4.24
N ASN A 6 9.09 8.80 -4.07
CA ASN A 6 10.04 9.10 -2.99
C ASN A 6 10.64 10.49 -3.19
N ASN A 7 11.05 10.85 -4.41
CA ASN A 7 11.57 12.18 -4.72
C ASN A 7 10.55 13.27 -4.40
N TYR A 8 9.27 13.08 -4.76
CA TYR A 8 8.21 14.01 -4.41
C TYR A 8 8.09 14.22 -2.90
N PHE A 9 8.12 13.15 -2.10
CA PHE A 9 8.07 13.27 -0.63
C PHE A 9 9.34 13.91 -0.04
N ILE A 10 10.51 13.65 -0.62
CA ILE A 10 11.77 14.28 -0.21
C ILE A 10 11.72 15.79 -0.48
N GLU A 11 11.20 16.22 -1.64
CA GLU A 11 10.99 17.63 -1.96
C GLU A 11 10.02 18.32 -0.99
N LEU A 12 9.05 17.58 -0.45
CA LEU A 12 8.16 18.04 0.61
C LEU A 12 8.78 18.02 2.02
N GLY A 13 10.05 17.62 2.15
CA GLY A 13 10.80 17.65 3.40
C GLY A 13 10.80 16.34 4.20
N ILE A 14 10.34 15.22 3.63
CA ILE A 14 10.43 13.91 4.28
C ILE A 14 11.87 13.39 4.23
N PRO A 15 12.51 13.09 5.38
CA PRO A 15 13.89 12.61 5.39
C PRO A 15 14.06 11.25 4.70
N THR A 16 15.13 11.06 3.93
CA THR A 16 15.40 9.80 3.23
C THR A 16 15.54 8.59 4.17
N VAL A 17 15.97 8.81 5.41
CA VAL A 17 16.14 7.76 6.42
C VAL A 17 14.83 7.12 6.90
N VAL A 18 13.68 7.77 6.66
CA VAL A 18 12.38 7.21 7.10
C VAL A 18 11.73 6.30 6.05
N PHE A 19 12.29 6.24 4.83
CA PHE A 19 11.79 5.34 3.79
C PHE A 19 12.33 3.93 4.05
N LEU A 20 11.41 2.97 4.09
CA LEU A 20 11.76 1.55 4.15
C LEU A 20 12.04 1.02 2.74
N ASP A 21 12.68 -0.15 2.68
CA ASP A 21 12.91 -0.87 1.43
C ASP A 21 11.59 -1.08 0.68
N ILE A 22 11.62 -0.82 -0.63
CA ILE A 22 10.44 -0.99 -1.49
C ILE A 22 10.49 -2.40 -2.10
N PRO A 23 9.53 -3.28 -1.77
CA PRO A 23 9.51 -4.61 -2.36
C PRO A 23 9.20 -4.53 -3.85
N LEU A 24 10.01 -5.22 -4.66
CA LEU A 24 9.72 -5.42 -6.09
C LEU A 24 8.64 -6.49 -6.22
N SER A 25 7.38 -6.05 -6.24
CA SER A 25 6.22 -6.93 -6.36
C SER A 25 5.51 -6.75 -7.70
N ARG A 26 4.78 -7.78 -8.11
CA ARG A 26 3.94 -7.79 -9.32
C ARG A 26 2.45 -7.71 -9.01
N PHE A 27 2.06 -8.04 -7.78
CA PHE A 27 0.67 -8.07 -7.34
C PHE A 27 0.55 -7.91 -5.82
N THR A 28 -0.66 -7.62 -5.36
CA THR A 28 -0.95 -7.25 -3.95
C THR A 28 -0.58 -8.33 -2.93
N PHE A 29 -0.72 -9.61 -3.28
CA PHE A 29 -0.31 -10.71 -2.40
C PHE A 29 1.22 -10.75 -2.19
N GLU A 30 2.00 -10.55 -3.26
CA GLU A 30 3.46 -10.46 -3.20
C GLU A 30 3.90 -9.22 -2.39
N ASN A 31 3.19 -8.09 -2.52
CA ASN A 31 3.40 -6.92 -1.65
C ASN A 31 3.31 -7.28 -0.16
N ALA A 32 2.25 -7.97 0.25
CA ALA A 32 2.05 -8.31 1.66
C ALA A 32 3.12 -9.30 2.16
N LEU A 33 3.50 -10.30 1.35
CA LEU A 33 4.54 -11.26 1.70
C LEU A 33 5.90 -10.60 1.88
N LEU A 34 6.28 -9.72 0.95
CA LEU A 34 7.58 -9.04 0.98
C LEU A 34 7.63 -7.91 2.02
N ALA A 35 6.50 -7.26 2.32
CA ALA A 35 6.42 -6.25 3.37
C ALA A 35 6.62 -6.84 4.78
N LYS A 36 6.25 -8.10 5.00
CA LYS A 36 6.33 -8.77 6.31
C LYS A 36 7.73 -8.69 6.97
N PRO A 37 8.82 -9.14 6.33
CA PRO A 37 10.15 -9.01 6.94
C PRO A 37 10.59 -7.56 7.12
N ILE A 38 10.21 -6.65 6.22
CA ILE A 38 10.57 -5.23 6.26
C ILE A 38 9.94 -4.56 7.49
N LEU A 39 8.61 -4.70 7.65
CA LEU A 39 7.87 -4.14 8.78
C LEU A 39 8.32 -4.75 10.12
N ALA A 40 8.60 -6.05 10.15
CA ALA A 40 9.10 -6.72 11.34
C ALA A 40 10.48 -6.19 11.77
N SER A 41 11.41 -6.00 10.82
CA SER A 41 12.74 -5.46 11.10
C SER A 41 12.70 -4.01 11.64
N ALA A 42 11.69 -3.25 11.23
CA ALA A 42 11.44 -1.88 11.69
C ALA A 42 10.60 -1.82 12.98
N ASN A 43 10.22 -2.94 13.58
CA ASN A 43 9.33 -3.04 14.74
C ASN A 43 7.98 -2.30 14.55
N ILE A 44 7.44 -2.32 13.34
CA ILE A 44 6.18 -1.66 13.01
C ILE A 44 5.01 -2.58 13.33
N SER A 45 4.13 -2.13 14.23
CA SER A 45 2.90 -2.83 14.62
C SER A 45 1.63 -2.13 14.15
N HIS A 46 1.74 -0.90 13.64
CA HIS A 46 0.64 -0.10 13.16
C HIS A 46 0.99 0.51 11.81
N ALA A 47 0.09 0.43 10.84
CA ALA A 47 0.28 1.02 9.53
C ALA A 47 -1.02 1.57 8.96
N ILE A 48 -0.89 2.54 8.06
CA ILE A 48 -2.02 2.99 7.24
C ILE A 48 -1.90 2.31 5.88
N LEU A 49 -2.92 1.54 5.51
CA LEU A 49 -3.04 0.97 4.19
C LEU A 49 -3.73 1.98 3.27
N PHE A 50 -2.95 2.55 2.35
CA PHE A 50 -3.44 3.44 1.30
C PHE A 50 -3.64 2.68 -0.01
N SER A 51 -4.82 2.83 -0.62
CA SER A 51 -5.14 2.25 -1.93
C SER A 51 -6.28 2.99 -2.62
N SER A 52 -6.57 2.66 -3.87
CA SER A 52 -7.80 3.11 -4.52
C SER A 52 -9.02 2.43 -3.88
N GLU A 53 -10.15 3.12 -3.88
CA GLU A 53 -11.40 2.62 -3.28
C GLU A 53 -11.83 1.23 -3.78
N PHE A 54 -11.62 0.93 -5.06
CA PHE A 54 -12.00 -0.34 -5.66
C PHE A 54 -10.99 -1.48 -5.38
N HIS A 55 -9.75 -1.16 -4.98
CA HIS A 55 -8.77 -2.17 -4.56
C HIS A 55 -8.71 -2.38 -3.05
N MET A 56 -9.29 -1.47 -2.25
CA MET A 56 -9.10 -1.46 -0.80
C MET A 56 -9.55 -2.75 -0.12
N GLN A 57 -10.73 -3.28 -0.48
CA GLN A 57 -11.23 -4.51 0.14
C GLN A 57 -10.29 -5.70 -0.08
N ARG A 58 -9.82 -5.88 -1.32
CA ARG A 58 -8.85 -6.93 -1.67
C ARG A 58 -7.52 -6.74 -0.97
N ALA A 59 -7.00 -5.51 -0.97
CA ALA A 59 -5.73 -5.19 -0.31
C ALA A 59 -5.82 -5.46 1.20
N HIS A 60 -6.86 -4.97 1.86
CA HIS A 60 -7.07 -5.20 3.29
C HIS A 60 -7.18 -6.68 3.62
N TYR A 61 -7.98 -7.46 2.87
CA TYR A 61 -8.10 -8.91 3.07
C TYR A 61 -6.74 -9.61 3.01
N ILE A 62 -5.96 -9.32 1.96
CA ILE A 62 -4.63 -9.90 1.75
C ILE A 62 -3.68 -9.54 2.89
N PHE A 63 -3.56 -8.24 3.22
CA PHE A 63 -2.64 -7.78 4.25
C PHE A 63 -3.02 -8.32 5.64
N ASN A 64 -4.31 -8.35 5.97
CA ASN A 64 -4.78 -8.89 7.25
C ASN A 64 -4.55 -10.41 7.35
N HIS A 65 -4.59 -11.14 6.23
CA HIS A 65 -4.31 -12.57 6.24
C HIS A 65 -2.81 -12.89 6.34
N VAL A 66 -1.96 -12.10 5.66
CA VAL A 66 -0.50 -12.31 5.63
C VAL A 66 0.19 -11.76 6.89
N LEU A 67 -0.32 -10.64 7.43
CA LEU A 67 0.18 -9.91 8.60
C LEU A 67 -0.94 -9.75 9.66
N PRO A 68 -1.44 -10.84 10.27
CA PRO A 68 -2.61 -10.79 11.16
C PRO A 68 -2.40 -9.98 12.46
N THR A 69 -1.16 -9.68 12.81
CA THR A 69 -0.81 -8.89 14.01
C THR A 69 -0.55 -7.42 13.71
N LEU A 70 -0.61 -7.01 12.43
CA LEU A 70 -0.42 -5.62 12.03
C LEU A 70 -1.75 -4.88 12.13
N ASN A 71 -1.78 -3.83 12.95
CA ASN A 71 -2.97 -2.99 13.06
C ASN A 71 -3.04 -2.04 11.86
N LEU A 72 -4.08 -2.20 11.04
CA LEU A 72 -4.26 -1.44 9.81
C LEU A 72 -5.36 -0.39 9.94
N THR A 73 -4.99 0.87 9.67
CA THR A 73 -5.96 1.92 9.36
C THR A 73 -6.15 1.98 7.85
N LEU A 74 -7.39 1.98 7.37
CA LEU A 74 -7.67 1.98 5.93
C LEU A 74 -7.97 3.39 5.44
N VAL A 75 -7.21 3.86 4.45
CA VAL A 75 -7.48 5.14 3.78
C VAL A 75 -7.60 4.92 2.29
N SER A 76 -8.83 5.06 1.80
CA SER A 76 -9.15 4.92 0.38
C SER A 76 -9.18 6.26 -0.31
N THR A 77 -8.67 6.31 -1.54
CA THR A 77 -8.80 7.49 -2.41
C THR A 77 -9.77 7.19 -3.54
N LYS A 78 -10.60 8.17 -3.89
CA LYS A 78 -11.48 8.08 -5.05
C LYS A 78 -10.66 8.12 -6.32
N ALA A 79 -10.92 7.18 -7.22
CA ALA A 79 -10.23 7.18 -8.49
C ALA A 79 -10.82 8.28 -9.39
N PRO A 80 -10.00 9.12 -10.04
CA PRO A 80 -10.49 10.17 -10.93
C PRO A 80 -10.90 9.57 -12.28
N LEU A 81 -11.85 8.64 -12.28
CA LEU A 81 -12.30 7.88 -13.45
C LEU A 81 -13.79 8.10 -13.72
N PRO A 82 -14.23 8.11 -15.00
CA PRO A 82 -15.64 8.10 -15.35
C PRO A 82 -16.35 6.86 -14.80
N GLY A 83 -17.63 7.01 -14.41
CA GLY A 83 -18.40 5.98 -13.71
C GLY A 83 -18.44 4.61 -14.40
N ILE A 84 -18.51 4.56 -15.75
CA ILE A 84 -18.52 3.30 -16.52
C ILE A 84 -17.22 2.51 -16.30
N LYS A 85 -16.06 3.18 -16.30
CA LYS A 85 -14.77 2.52 -16.06
C LYS A 85 -14.62 2.12 -14.58
N LEU A 86 -15.15 2.90 -13.67
CA LEU A 86 -15.16 2.58 -12.24
C LEU A 86 -15.95 1.29 -11.97
N SER A 87 -17.13 1.12 -12.59
CA SER A 87 -17.94 -0.10 -12.46
C SER A 87 -17.23 -1.35 -12.96
N GLN A 88 -16.46 -1.25 -14.05
CA GLN A 88 -15.65 -2.36 -14.54
C GLN A 88 -14.57 -2.76 -13.53
N LEU A 89 -13.94 -1.78 -12.87
CA LEU A 89 -12.86 -2.01 -11.90
C LEU A 89 -13.34 -2.62 -10.59
N TYR A 90 -14.59 -2.39 -10.17
CA TYR A 90 -15.17 -3.09 -9.02
C TYR A 90 -15.43 -4.58 -9.26
N GLY A 91 -15.51 -5.01 -10.52
CA GLY A 91 -15.71 -6.42 -10.89
C GLY A 91 -14.43 -7.25 -10.95
N HIS A 92 -13.25 -6.65 -10.74
CA HIS A 92 -11.92 -7.25 -10.91
C HIS A 92 -11.09 -7.25 -9.62
#